data_AF-A0A444ZWK6-F1
#
_entry.id   AF-A0A444ZWK6-F1
#
_cell.length_a   1.000
_cell.length_b   1.000
_cell.length_c   1.000
_cell.angle_alpha   90.00
_cell.angle_beta   90.00
_cell.angle_gamma   90.00
#
_symmetry.space_group_name_H-M   'P 1'
#
loop_
_entity.id
_entity.type
_entity.pdbx_description
1 polymer ?
#
loop_
_entity_poly.entity_id
_entity_poly.type
_entity_poly.pdbx_seq_one_letter_code
_entity_poly.pdbx_strand_id
1 'polypeptide(L)'
;MSVSVRRGGIDIRQPYNQWLQTILQSPNVISMSFVPITSLLNSVPGNGFLSHAVNLYLRCEQTFLNYFWHKYRMNKPAIEDLHHFLEFQLPRQWAPMYGDLPLGYGHKHKKNMSPSLQFSLMGPKLYVNTVKVDSGNRPVTGIRLYLESKKNDHLAIHLQHLAEIPGFLEISEDNGYEPIDEPVERGYYEPVKWSMFSHVYTAPVQYNSSRIDESTAIVTKAWFEVKLVGMKKVLFLRLGFSTVASAKIRRSEWDGPSTMSRKSGFFSALMSTKLSKELKSSPEKANKVEINSAIYQGGPPVPTRAPRMLSFVDTKEMVRGPEDTPGYWVVTGAKLCVDNGRISIKAKYSLLTVIPEEAIE
;
A
#
# COMPACT_ATOMS: atom_id res chain seq x y z
N MET A 1 44.69 -29.07 -13.51
CA MET A 1 43.43 -28.31 -13.31
C MET A 1 43.21 -27.45 -14.55
N SER A 2 42.16 -27.69 -15.33
CA SER A 2 41.79 -26.78 -16.42
C SER A 2 41.04 -25.58 -15.82
N VAL A 3 41.58 -24.37 -15.98
CA VAL A 3 40.86 -23.14 -15.65
C VAL A 3 39.76 -22.99 -16.68
N SER A 4 38.50 -23.17 -16.26
CA SER A 4 37.32 -23.20 -17.15
C SER A 4 36.77 -21.82 -17.51
N VAL A 5 37.22 -20.75 -16.84
CA VAL A 5 36.78 -19.38 -17.11
C VAL A 5 37.99 -18.44 -17.12
N ARG A 6 38.30 -17.89 -18.30
CA ARG A 6 39.36 -16.90 -18.53
C ARG A 6 38.74 -15.52 -18.72
N ARG A 7 39.37 -14.46 -18.20
CA ARG A 7 38.96 -13.06 -18.43
C ARG A 7 40.10 -12.28 -19.06
N GLY A 8 39.83 -11.65 -20.19
CA GLY A 8 40.86 -10.98 -20.98
C GLY A 8 41.69 -11.94 -21.81
N GLY A 9 42.63 -11.39 -22.56
CA GLY A 9 43.31 -12.08 -23.65
C GLY A 9 42.37 -12.40 -24.80
N ILE A 10 42.93 -12.97 -25.85
CA ILE A 10 42.18 -13.53 -26.97
C ILE A 10 41.99 -15.02 -26.65
N ASP A 11 40.77 -15.51 -26.46
CA ASP A 11 40.52 -16.93 -26.11
C ASP A 11 40.04 -17.73 -27.33
N ILE A 12 40.96 -18.52 -27.89
CA ILE A 12 40.79 -19.37 -29.07
C ILE A 12 40.96 -20.86 -28.70
N ARG A 13 40.71 -21.23 -27.43
CA ARG A 13 40.92 -22.59 -26.87
C ARG A 13 42.38 -23.05 -26.91
N GLN A 14 43.30 -22.10 -26.88
CA GLN A 14 44.74 -22.35 -26.84
C GLN A 14 45.23 -22.73 -25.41
N PRO A 15 46.40 -23.37 -25.28
CA PRO A 15 46.99 -23.67 -23.98
C PRO A 15 47.26 -22.40 -23.16
N TYR A 16 47.26 -22.54 -21.84
CA TYR A 16 47.37 -21.42 -20.89
C TYR A 16 48.55 -20.49 -21.19
N ASN A 17 49.73 -21.04 -21.49
CA ASN A 17 50.93 -20.26 -21.75
C ASN A 17 50.80 -19.37 -23.00
N GLN A 18 50.07 -19.81 -24.03
CA GLN A 18 49.80 -19.00 -25.22
C GLN A 18 48.74 -17.93 -24.96
N TRP A 19 47.72 -18.26 -24.15
CA TRP A 19 46.72 -17.28 -23.71
C TRP A 19 47.34 -16.19 -22.81
N LEU A 20 48.25 -16.56 -21.91
CA LEU A 20 48.93 -15.63 -21.01
C LEU A 20 49.67 -14.51 -21.76
N GLN A 21 50.26 -14.84 -22.92
CA GLN A 21 50.96 -13.87 -23.76
C GLN A 21 50.01 -12.88 -24.46
N THR A 22 48.71 -13.20 -24.61
CA THR A 22 47.74 -12.31 -25.26
C THR A 22 47.06 -11.33 -24.30
N ILE A 23 47.28 -11.48 -22.98
CA ILE A 23 46.65 -10.62 -21.97
C ILE A 23 47.07 -9.16 -22.12
N LEU A 24 48.35 -8.89 -22.42
CA LEU A 24 48.84 -7.52 -22.60
C LEU A 24 48.24 -6.83 -23.84
N GLN A 25 47.87 -7.62 -24.85
CA GLN A 25 47.29 -7.11 -26.10
C GLN A 25 45.78 -6.88 -25.99
N SER A 26 45.10 -7.67 -25.16
CA SER A 26 43.66 -7.57 -24.94
C SER A 26 43.34 -7.67 -23.44
N PRO A 27 43.73 -6.67 -22.64
CA PRO A 27 43.48 -6.70 -21.20
C PRO A 27 41.97 -6.59 -20.92
N ASN A 28 41.52 -7.17 -19.81
CA ASN A 28 40.16 -7.00 -19.33
C ASN A 28 40.18 -6.60 -17.86
N VAL A 29 39.14 -5.91 -17.43
CA VAL A 29 39.03 -5.41 -16.06
C VAL A 29 38.87 -6.58 -15.10
N ILE A 30 39.88 -6.77 -14.26
CA ILE A 30 39.89 -7.73 -13.16
C ILE A 30 40.01 -6.97 -11.83
N SER A 31 39.56 -7.60 -10.75
CA SER A 31 39.72 -7.07 -9.38
C SER A 31 39.21 -5.63 -9.19
N MET A 32 37.97 -5.37 -9.65
CA MET A 32 37.34 -4.05 -9.52
C MET A 32 37.06 -3.68 -8.07
N SER A 33 37.33 -2.42 -7.74
CA SER A 33 36.83 -1.76 -6.53
C SER A 33 35.74 -0.77 -6.95
N PHE A 34 34.57 -0.85 -6.33
CA PHE A 34 33.43 0.00 -6.67
C PHE A 34 33.28 1.11 -5.65
N VAL A 35 32.98 2.31 -6.14
CA VAL A 35 32.61 3.47 -5.34
C VAL A 35 31.17 3.83 -5.73
N PRO A 36 30.27 4.11 -4.77
CA PRO A 36 28.89 4.44 -5.11
C PRO A 36 28.85 5.77 -5.87
N ILE A 37 28.00 5.84 -6.91
CA ILE A 37 27.86 7.02 -7.76
C ILE A 37 27.51 8.29 -6.95
N THR A 38 26.84 8.13 -5.82
CA THR A 38 26.49 9.22 -4.89
C THR A 38 27.71 9.94 -4.31
N SER A 39 28.87 9.27 -4.23
CA SER A 39 30.14 9.89 -3.82
C SER A 39 30.65 10.89 -4.85
N LEU A 40 30.27 10.75 -6.12
CA LEU A 40 30.62 11.69 -7.19
C LEU A 40 29.69 12.92 -7.20
N LEU A 41 28.57 12.87 -6.47
CA LEU A 41 27.49 13.87 -6.51
C LEU A 41 27.39 14.70 -5.23
N ASN A 42 28.44 14.75 -4.40
CA ASN A 42 28.42 15.38 -3.09
C ASN A 42 28.01 16.87 -3.08
N SER A 43 28.15 17.58 -4.21
CA SER A 43 27.77 18.99 -4.36
C SER A 43 26.46 19.23 -5.11
N VAL A 44 25.78 18.17 -5.57
CA VAL A 44 24.56 18.29 -6.37
C VAL A 44 23.32 18.30 -5.45
N PRO A 45 22.43 19.29 -5.56
CA PRO A 45 21.16 19.28 -4.86
C PRO A 45 20.38 17.98 -5.12
N GLY A 46 19.91 17.33 -4.06
CA GLY A 46 19.16 16.07 -4.16
C GLY A 46 20.01 14.78 -4.08
N ASN A 47 21.34 14.86 -3.89
CA ASN A 47 22.17 13.67 -3.67
C ASN A 47 21.69 12.80 -2.48
N GLY A 48 21.10 13.44 -1.45
CA GLY A 48 20.49 12.73 -0.33
C GLY A 48 19.35 11.79 -0.75
N PHE A 49 18.48 12.23 -1.67
CA PHE A 49 17.38 11.40 -2.19
C PHE A 49 17.90 10.24 -3.02
N LEU A 50 18.87 10.48 -3.90
CA LEU A 50 19.50 9.41 -4.68
C LEU A 50 20.20 8.39 -3.78
N SER A 51 20.96 8.85 -2.78
CA SER A 51 21.60 7.99 -1.79
C SER A 51 20.59 7.14 -1.03
N HIS A 52 19.46 7.72 -0.65
CA HIS A 52 18.38 6.98 -0.02
C HIS A 52 17.79 5.90 -0.95
N ALA A 53 17.45 6.26 -2.20
CA ALA A 53 16.90 5.34 -3.19
C ALA A 53 17.87 4.19 -3.50
N VAL A 54 19.16 4.47 -3.67
CA VAL A 54 20.21 3.46 -3.86
C VAL A 54 20.30 2.53 -2.65
N ASN A 55 20.26 3.08 -1.44
CA ASN A 55 20.27 2.26 -0.22
C ASN A 55 19.03 1.37 -0.11
N LEU A 56 17.84 1.84 -0.49
CA LEU A 56 16.63 1.02 -0.54
C LEU A 56 16.73 -0.10 -1.58
N TYR A 57 17.22 0.23 -2.78
CA TYR A 57 17.43 -0.72 -3.86
C TYR A 57 18.41 -1.84 -3.47
N LEU A 58 19.51 -1.48 -2.80
CA LEU A 58 20.52 -2.43 -2.32
C LEU A 58 20.07 -3.18 -1.07
N ARG A 59 19.29 -2.58 -0.16
CA ARG A 59 18.79 -3.25 1.04
C ARG A 59 17.89 -4.45 0.70
N CYS A 60 17.19 -4.41 -0.44
CA CYS A 60 16.44 -5.57 -0.96
C CYS A 60 17.32 -6.82 -1.15
N GLU A 61 18.63 -6.66 -1.25
CA GLU A 61 19.63 -7.71 -1.46
C GLU A 61 20.14 -8.33 -0.14
N GLN A 62 20.05 -7.61 0.99
CA GLN A 62 20.79 -7.97 2.20
C GLN A 62 20.06 -8.88 3.20
N THR A 63 18.77 -9.20 2.99
CA THR A 63 18.00 -10.10 3.87
C THR A 63 18.35 -11.56 3.60
N PHE A 64 19.59 -11.94 3.91
CA PHE A 64 20.12 -13.29 3.82
C PHE A 64 19.73 -14.09 5.06
N LEU A 65 18.67 -14.90 4.96
CA LEU A 65 18.60 -16.15 5.71
C LEU A 65 18.13 -17.27 4.78
N ASN A 66 18.97 -18.31 4.76
CA ASN A 66 18.90 -19.61 4.10
C ASN A 66 17.53 -20.03 3.51
N TYR A 67 17.57 -20.55 2.28
CA TYR A 67 16.49 -21.23 1.52
C TYR A 67 15.47 -20.41 0.69
N PHE A 68 15.66 -19.11 0.43
CA PHE A 68 14.67 -18.34 -0.36
C PHE A 68 15.23 -17.44 -1.48
N TRP A 69 16.37 -17.80 -2.09
CA TRP A 69 17.00 -17.00 -3.16
C TRP A 69 16.09 -16.67 -4.37
N HIS A 70 15.16 -17.56 -4.75
CA HIS A 70 14.26 -17.32 -5.90
C HIS A 70 13.17 -16.28 -5.63
N LYS A 71 12.68 -16.12 -4.40
CA LYS A 71 11.63 -15.13 -4.09
C LYS A 71 12.19 -13.73 -3.93
N TYR A 72 13.42 -13.60 -3.42
CA TYR A 72 14.07 -12.29 -3.24
C TYR A 72 14.61 -11.71 -4.55
N ARG A 73 15.07 -12.54 -5.50
CA ARG A 73 15.42 -12.10 -6.86
C ARG A 73 14.21 -11.53 -7.62
N MET A 74 12.99 -11.96 -7.30
CA MET A 74 11.73 -11.48 -7.90
C MET A 74 11.19 -10.18 -7.26
N ASN A 75 11.79 -9.72 -6.17
CA ASN A 75 11.33 -8.55 -5.42
C ASN A 75 12.23 -7.31 -5.64
N LYS A 76 13.43 -7.49 -6.21
CA LYS A 76 14.25 -6.38 -6.68
C LYS A 76 13.61 -5.84 -7.97
N PRO A 77 13.31 -4.53 -8.08
CA PRO A 77 12.85 -3.98 -9.35
C PRO A 77 13.89 -4.31 -10.43
N ALA A 78 13.42 -4.85 -11.56
CA ALA A 78 14.26 -5.07 -12.72
C ALA A 78 14.85 -3.72 -13.17
N ILE A 79 15.96 -3.73 -13.92
CA ILE A 79 16.55 -2.48 -14.41
C ILE A 79 15.56 -1.66 -15.24
N GLU A 80 14.68 -2.35 -15.96
CA GLU A 80 13.55 -1.79 -16.71
C GLU A 80 12.54 -1.08 -15.79
N ASP A 81 12.31 -1.57 -14.58
CA ASP A 81 11.37 -0.99 -13.61
C ASP A 81 12.00 0.10 -12.73
N LEU A 82 13.31 0.34 -12.87
CA LEU A 82 14.03 1.22 -11.95
C LEU A 82 13.52 2.66 -12.02
N HIS A 83 13.13 3.13 -13.21
CA HIS A 83 12.55 4.47 -13.38
C HIS A 83 11.23 4.60 -12.61
N HIS A 84 10.33 3.61 -12.71
CA HIS A 84 9.09 3.56 -11.92
C HIS A 84 9.39 3.62 -10.41
N PHE A 85 10.37 2.84 -9.94
CA PHE A 85 10.78 2.85 -8.53
C PHE A 85 11.27 4.23 -8.07
N LEU A 86 12.08 4.90 -8.88
CA LEU A 86 12.64 6.21 -8.56
C LEU A 86 11.55 7.29 -8.47
N GLU A 87 10.58 7.27 -9.37
CA GLU A 87 9.47 8.22 -9.34
C GLU A 87 8.53 8.01 -8.14
N PHE A 88 8.47 6.79 -7.58
CA PHE A 88 7.70 6.52 -6.36
C PHE A 88 8.45 6.87 -5.06
N GLN A 89 9.68 7.41 -5.16
CA GLN A 89 10.41 7.98 -4.02
C GLN A 89 9.92 9.37 -3.62
N LEU A 90 8.97 9.93 -4.37
CA LEU A 90 8.36 11.22 -4.07
C LEU A 90 7.76 11.25 -2.64
N PRO A 91 7.74 12.44 -2.00
CA PRO A 91 7.08 12.61 -0.71
C PRO A 91 5.62 12.12 -0.77
N ARG A 92 5.17 11.49 0.31
CA ARG A 92 3.79 11.02 0.47
C ARG A 92 3.07 11.88 1.49
N GLN A 93 1.83 12.19 1.20
CA GLN A 93 0.97 12.99 2.08
C GLN A 93 -0.39 12.32 2.24
N TRP A 94 -1.06 12.64 3.35
CA TRP A 94 -2.41 12.16 3.62
C TRP A 94 -3.43 13.22 3.22
N ALA A 95 -4.47 12.78 2.52
CA ALA A 95 -5.70 13.53 2.30
C ALA A 95 -6.81 12.96 3.21
N PRO A 96 -7.57 13.81 3.91
CA PRO A 96 -7.33 15.25 4.12
C PRO A 96 -6.05 15.49 4.96
N MET A 97 -5.37 16.63 4.74
CA MET A 97 -4.24 16.99 5.60
C MET A 97 -4.71 17.33 7.01
N TYR A 98 -3.85 17.11 7.99
CA TYR A 98 -4.13 17.45 9.38
C TYR A 98 -4.20 18.99 9.53
N GLY A 99 -5.41 19.56 9.45
CA GLY A 99 -5.65 21.00 9.48
C GLY A 99 -6.68 21.48 8.45
N ASP A 100 -6.87 20.73 7.36
CA ASP A 100 -7.86 21.03 6.31
C ASP A 100 -9.29 20.69 6.74
N LEU A 101 -9.42 19.81 7.74
CA LEU A 101 -10.68 19.64 8.45
C LEU A 101 -10.96 20.93 9.22
N PRO A 102 -12.05 21.66 8.95
CA PRO A 102 -12.40 22.89 9.66
C PRO A 102 -12.61 22.60 11.15
N LEU A 103 -11.52 22.69 11.92
CA LEU A 103 -11.49 22.60 13.38
C LEU A 103 -12.10 23.85 14.04
N GLY A 104 -12.52 24.84 13.25
CA GLY A 104 -13.12 26.10 13.69
C GLY A 104 -14.51 26.33 13.11
N TYR A 105 -15.52 26.27 13.98
CA TYR A 105 -16.78 27.03 13.93
C TYR A 105 -17.78 26.89 12.76
N GLY A 106 -17.43 26.38 11.58
CA GLY A 106 -18.34 26.30 10.42
C GLY A 106 -19.31 25.10 10.38
N HIS A 107 -19.03 24.02 11.14
CA HIS A 107 -19.81 22.76 11.09
C HIS A 107 -20.70 22.49 12.32
N LYS A 108 -20.93 23.48 13.20
CA LYS A 108 -21.82 23.27 14.36
C LYS A 108 -23.26 22.91 13.95
N HIS A 109 -23.71 23.31 12.75
CA HIS A 109 -25.04 22.92 12.23
C HIS A 109 -25.09 21.57 11.50
N LYS A 110 -23.97 21.03 10.98
CA LYS A 110 -23.95 19.71 10.32
C LYS A 110 -23.71 18.53 11.25
N LYS A 111 -23.24 18.79 12.48
CA LYS A 111 -22.99 17.76 13.51
C LYS A 111 -24.23 16.92 13.86
N ASN A 112 -25.42 17.42 13.56
CA ASN A 112 -26.70 16.76 13.83
C ASN A 112 -27.22 15.88 12.68
N MET A 113 -26.56 15.83 11.52
CA MET A 113 -27.03 15.07 10.35
C MET A 113 -26.12 13.91 9.92
N SER A 114 -24.95 13.74 10.57
CA SER A 114 -24.06 12.63 10.24
C SER A 114 -24.72 11.29 10.58
N PRO A 115 -24.79 10.34 9.63
CA PRO A 115 -25.37 9.04 9.90
C PRO A 115 -24.55 8.33 10.99
N SER A 116 -25.25 7.68 11.92
CA SER A 116 -24.61 6.99 13.04
C SER A 116 -24.89 5.49 13.00
N LEU A 117 -23.85 4.70 13.23
CA LEU A 117 -23.90 3.27 13.50
C LEU A 117 -24.00 3.05 15.01
N GLN A 118 -24.83 2.10 15.39
CA GLN A 118 -25.02 1.67 16.77
C GLN A 118 -24.74 0.18 16.88
N PHE A 119 -24.07 -0.24 17.95
CA PHE A 119 -23.60 -1.62 18.14
C PHE A 119 -24.30 -2.36 19.30
N SER A 120 -25.11 -1.66 20.11
CA SER A 120 -26.02 -2.23 21.11
C SER A 120 -27.18 -1.27 21.41
N LEU A 121 -28.30 -1.76 21.95
CA LEU A 121 -29.56 -1.00 22.12
C LEU A 121 -29.39 0.33 22.87
N MET A 122 -28.54 0.37 23.89
CA MET A 122 -28.16 1.59 24.64
C MET A 122 -26.65 1.88 24.54
N GLY A 123 -26.01 1.36 23.50
CA GLY A 123 -24.59 1.47 23.28
C GLY A 123 -24.13 2.81 22.74
N PRO A 124 -22.81 3.00 22.64
CA PRO A 124 -22.25 4.21 22.09
C PRO A 124 -22.46 4.24 20.56
N LYS A 125 -22.62 5.44 20.00
CA LYS A 125 -22.86 5.67 18.57
C LYS A 125 -21.57 6.08 17.88
N LEU A 126 -21.29 5.44 16.75
CA LEU A 126 -20.20 5.80 15.85
C LEU A 126 -20.78 6.63 14.71
N TYR A 127 -20.46 7.91 14.66
CA TYR A 127 -20.85 8.78 13.56
C TYR A 127 -19.96 8.49 12.35
N VAL A 128 -20.50 8.60 11.15
CA VAL A 128 -19.76 8.36 9.91
C VAL A 128 -19.62 9.67 9.17
N ASN A 129 -18.38 10.03 8.85
CA ASN A 129 -18.06 11.14 7.98
C ASN A 129 -18.26 10.69 6.52
N THR A 130 -19.24 11.29 5.85
CA THR A 130 -19.60 11.00 4.46
C THR A 130 -18.96 11.97 3.46
N VAL A 131 -18.04 12.83 3.92
CA VAL A 131 -17.31 13.74 3.04
C VAL A 131 -16.41 12.94 2.10
N LYS A 132 -16.45 13.29 0.81
CA LYS A 132 -15.62 12.67 -0.21
C LYS A 132 -14.18 13.14 -0.07
N VAL A 133 -13.27 12.20 0.13
CA VAL A 133 -11.83 12.47 0.16
C VAL A 133 -11.29 12.29 -1.25
N ASP A 134 -10.58 13.29 -1.73
CA ASP A 134 -10.01 13.36 -3.07
C ASP A 134 -8.49 13.58 -2.96
N SER A 135 -7.72 12.81 -3.71
CA SER A 135 -6.27 12.96 -3.83
C SER A 135 -5.86 13.96 -4.93
N GLY A 136 -6.82 14.51 -5.69
CA GLY A 136 -6.57 15.44 -6.79
C GLY A 136 -5.90 14.75 -7.97
N ASN A 137 -6.39 13.57 -8.35
CA ASN A 137 -5.83 12.72 -9.41
C ASN A 137 -4.37 12.30 -9.18
N ARG A 138 -4.00 12.10 -7.91
CA ARG A 138 -2.65 11.63 -7.54
C ARG A 138 -2.69 10.16 -7.17
N PRO A 139 -1.65 9.37 -7.51
CA PRO A 139 -1.62 7.96 -7.17
C PRO A 139 -1.71 7.75 -5.66
N VAL A 140 -2.72 6.99 -5.23
CA VAL A 140 -2.90 6.59 -3.84
C VAL A 140 -2.00 5.39 -3.55
N THR A 141 -1.17 5.49 -2.52
CA THR A 141 -0.23 4.45 -2.06
C THR A 141 -0.69 3.79 -0.76
N GLY A 142 -1.76 4.30 -0.14
CA GLY A 142 -2.29 3.74 1.09
C GLY A 142 -3.66 4.28 1.49
N ILE A 143 -4.34 3.53 2.34
CA ILE A 143 -5.67 3.85 2.86
C ILE A 143 -5.71 3.51 4.35
N ARG A 144 -6.36 4.35 5.16
CA ARG A 144 -6.62 4.04 6.56
C ARG A 144 -8.00 4.47 7.00
N LEU A 145 -8.55 3.76 7.99
CA LEU A 145 -9.68 4.22 8.78
C LEU A 145 -9.15 5.14 9.89
N TYR A 146 -9.85 6.25 10.11
CA TYR A 146 -9.46 7.24 11.10
C TYR A 146 -10.65 7.65 11.95
N LEU A 147 -10.42 7.87 13.25
CA LEU A 147 -11.44 8.37 14.16
C LEU A 147 -11.21 9.86 14.41
N GLU A 148 -12.00 10.69 13.74
CA GLU A 148 -11.97 12.14 13.86
C GLU A 148 -12.75 12.63 15.09
N SER A 149 -12.56 13.91 15.43
CA SER A 149 -13.11 14.66 16.57
C SER A 149 -12.37 14.50 17.91
N LYS A 150 -12.61 15.44 18.83
CA LYS A 150 -12.10 15.38 20.22
C LYS A 150 -12.55 14.13 20.99
N LYS A 151 -13.64 13.47 20.56
CA LYS A 151 -14.19 12.27 21.21
C LYS A 151 -13.81 10.98 20.49
N ASN A 152 -13.12 11.05 19.35
CA ASN A 152 -12.81 9.93 18.47
C ASN A 152 -14.06 9.09 18.13
N ASP A 153 -15.20 9.76 17.89
CA ASP A 153 -16.50 9.13 17.63
C ASP A 153 -16.97 9.29 16.17
N HIS A 154 -16.17 9.92 15.30
CA HIS A 154 -16.46 10.07 13.87
C HIS A 154 -15.53 9.19 13.04
N LEU A 155 -16.07 8.17 12.38
CA LEU A 155 -15.34 7.36 11.41
C LEU A 155 -15.13 8.12 10.11
N ALA A 156 -13.88 8.25 9.69
CA ALA A 156 -13.47 8.83 8.43
C ALA A 156 -12.47 7.91 7.71
N ILE A 157 -12.30 8.13 6.40
CA ILE A 157 -11.33 7.45 5.56
C ILE A 157 -10.29 8.44 5.12
N HIS A 158 -9.01 8.12 5.26
CA HIS A 158 -7.92 8.95 4.76
C HIS A 158 -7.16 8.18 3.68
N LEU A 159 -6.70 8.90 2.67
CA LEU A 159 -5.94 8.38 1.53
C LEU A 159 -4.52 8.92 1.59
N GLN A 160 -3.53 8.04 1.56
CA GLN A 160 -2.13 8.44 1.36
C GLN A 160 -1.87 8.47 -0.13
N HIS A 161 -1.36 9.60 -0.63
CA HIS A 161 -1.04 9.77 -2.04
C HIS A 161 0.32 10.43 -2.21
N LEU A 162 0.86 10.31 -3.42
CA LEU A 162 2.09 11.00 -3.80
C LEU A 162 1.87 12.53 -3.82
N ALA A 163 2.91 13.29 -3.47
CA ALA A 163 2.92 14.74 -3.49
C ALA A 163 3.01 15.32 -4.92
N GLU A 164 3.39 14.51 -5.90
CA GLU A 164 3.41 14.86 -7.32
C GLU A 164 2.96 13.64 -8.14
N ILE A 165 2.53 13.88 -9.37
CA ILE A 165 2.15 12.81 -10.29
C ILE A 165 3.44 12.32 -10.98
N PRO A 166 3.75 11.02 -10.94
CA PRO A 166 4.86 10.43 -11.70
C PRO A 166 4.77 10.82 -13.19
N GLY A 167 5.90 11.21 -13.78
CA GLY A 167 5.96 11.75 -15.14
C GLY A 167 5.52 10.76 -16.22
N PHE A 168 5.60 9.45 -15.95
CA PHE A 168 5.12 8.41 -16.85
C PHE A 168 3.60 8.14 -16.75
N LEU A 169 2.89 8.75 -15.80
CA LEU A 169 1.46 8.52 -15.58
C LEU A 169 0.63 9.70 -16.07
N GLU A 170 -0.15 9.46 -17.13
CA GLU A 170 -1.21 10.38 -17.55
C GLU A 170 -2.54 9.97 -16.92
N ILE A 171 -2.97 10.72 -15.90
CA ILE A 171 -4.17 10.41 -15.11
C ILE A 171 -5.32 11.34 -15.50
N SER A 172 -6.44 10.76 -15.93
CA SER A 172 -7.67 11.46 -16.28
C SER A 172 -8.83 11.00 -15.39
N GLU A 173 -9.78 11.91 -15.11
CA GLU A 173 -10.97 11.53 -14.34
C GLU A 173 -11.91 10.67 -15.19
N ASP A 174 -12.26 9.49 -14.69
CA ASP A 174 -13.30 8.68 -15.30
C ASP A 174 -14.67 9.21 -14.85
N ASN A 175 -15.27 10.04 -15.70
CA ASN A 175 -16.62 10.56 -15.49
C ASN A 175 -17.72 9.50 -15.70
N GLY A 176 -17.36 8.29 -16.16
CA GLY A 176 -18.30 7.21 -16.47
C GLY A 176 -18.47 6.17 -15.36
N TYR A 177 -17.65 6.20 -14.30
CA TYR A 177 -17.76 5.22 -13.21
C TYR A 177 -18.90 5.57 -12.25
N GLU A 178 -20.06 4.96 -12.45
CA GLU A 178 -21.11 4.94 -11.46
C GLU A 178 -20.93 3.73 -10.52
N PRO A 179 -20.91 3.93 -9.18
CA PRO A 179 -20.89 2.83 -8.25
C PRO A 179 -22.14 1.96 -8.46
N ILE A 180 -21.97 0.78 -9.05
CA ILE A 180 -23.07 -0.12 -9.32
C ILE A 180 -23.68 -0.56 -7.98
N ASP A 181 -24.90 -0.12 -7.71
CA ASP A 181 -25.75 -0.61 -6.63
C ASP A 181 -26.41 -1.93 -7.05
N GLU A 182 -25.60 -2.92 -7.42
CA GLU A 182 -26.15 -4.24 -7.73
C GLU A 182 -26.80 -4.80 -6.45
N PRO A 183 -27.94 -5.50 -6.55
CA PRO A 183 -28.54 -6.20 -5.43
C PRO A 183 -27.70 -7.44 -5.11
N VAL A 184 -26.49 -7.21 -4.58
CA VAL A 184 -25.51 -8.25 -4.32
C VAL A 184 -26.01 -9.14 -3.17
N GLU A 185 -25.89 -10.45 -3.38
CA GLU A 185 -26.23 -11.55 -2.49
C GLU A 185 -26.08 -11.21 -0.99
N ARG A 186 -27.03 -11.68 -0.17
CA ARG A 186 -27.07 -11.48 1.29
C ARG A 186 -25.76 -11.86 2.03
N GLY A 187 -24.82 -12.53 1.36
CA GLY A 187 -23.53 -12.99 1.91
C GLY A 187 -22.50 -11.90 2.23
N TYR A 188 -22.62 -10.68 1.70
CA TYR A 188 -21.64 -9.60 1.97
C TYR A 188 -22.04 -8.62 3.08
N TYR A 189 -23.15 -8.88 3.78
CA TYR A 189 -23.57 -8.09 4.93
C TYR A 189 -23.07 -8.74 6.21
N GLU A 190 -21.96 -8.25 6.74
CA GLU A 190 -21.39 -8.79 7.98
C GLU A 190 -21.78 -7.94 9.20
N PRO A 191 -22.31 -8.56 10.27
CA PRO A 191 -22.59 -7.85 11.50
C PRO A 191 -21.30 -7.53 12.25
N VAL A 192 -21.16 -6.30 12.76
CA VAL A 192 -19.93 -5.89 13.47
C VAL A 192 -19.80 -6.57 14.83
N LYS A 193 -20.87 -6.71 15.61
CA LYS A 193 -20.86 -7.50 16.86
C LYS A 193 -22.04 -8.45 16.95
N TRP A 194 -23.25 -7.91 16.86
CA TRP A 194 -24.48 -8.68 16.95
C TRP A 194 -25.27 -8.54 15.65
N SER A 195 -25.95 -9.63 15.26
CA SER A 195 -26.75 -9.74 14.04
C SER A 195 -27.95 -8.78 13.94
N MET A 196 -28.34 -8.17 15.05
CA MET A 196 -29.47 -7.23 15.12
C MET A 196 -29.08 -5.76 14.92
N PHE A 197 -27.80 -5.42 14.96
CA PHE A 197 -27.33 -4.03 14.91
C PHE A 197 -26.70 -3.69 13.56
N SER A 198 -25.83 -2.68 13.53
CA SER A 198 -25.22 -2.17 12.31
C SER A 198 -24.40 -3.25 11.58
N HIS A 199 -24.53 -3.30 10.26
CA HIS A 199 -23.75 -4.19 9.40
C HIS A 199 -22.74 -3.39 8.58
N VAL A 200 -21.75 -4.09 8.06
CA VAL A 200 -20.76 -3.57 7.13
C VAL A 200 -20.89 -4.34 5.83
N TYR A 201 -20.87 -3.63 4.72
CA TYR A 201 -20.81 -4.22 3.40
C TYR A 201 -19.35 -4.58 3.08
N THR A 202 -19.07 -5.88 2.94
CA THR A 202 -17.69 -6.41 2.82
C THR A 202 -17.31 -6.82 1.40
N ALA A 203 -18.16 -6.54 0.40
CA ALA A 203 -17.84 -6.84 -0.98
C ALA A 203 -16.62 -6.01 -1.45
N PRO A 204 -15.74 -6.60 -2.29
CA PRO A 204 -14.59 -5.88 -2.78
C PRO A 204 -14.99 -4.79 -3.78
N VAL A 205 -14.58 -3.55 -3.50
CA VAL A 205 -14.78 -2.42 -4.41
C VAL A 205 -13.55 -2.31 -5.30
N GLN A 206 -13.73 -2.63 -6.58
CA GLN A 206 -12.71 -2.61 -7.61
C GLN A 206 -13.29 -2.00 -8.89
N TYR A 207 -12.42 -1.51 -9.76
CA TYR A 207 -12.83 -1.07 -11.08
C TYR A 207 -13.21 -2.28 -11.94
N ASN A 208 -14.50 -2.40 -12.28
CA ASN A 208 -15.00 -3.39 -13.22
C ASN A 208 -15.18 -2.70 -14.57
N SER A 209 -14.20 -2.84 -15.46
CA SER A 209 -14.35 -2.40 -16.84
C SER A 209 -15.33 -3.33 -17.54
N SER A 210 -16.58 -2.90 -17.72
CA SER A 210 -17.55 -3.53 -18.62
C SER A 210 -17.38 -3.07 -20.07
N ARG A 211 -16.45 -2.13 -20.31
CA ARG A 211 -16.14 -1.55 -21.62
C ARG A 211 -14.88 -2.20 -22.16
N ILE A 212 -14.89 -2.41 -23.47
CA ILE A 212 -13.85 -3.09 -24.25
C ILE A 212 -12.51 -2.30 -24.27
N ASP A 213 -12.39 -1.24 -23.47
CA ASP A 213 -11.24 -0.37 -23.42
C ASP A 213 -10.24 -0.87 -22.37
N GLU A 214 -9.00 -1.16 -22.79
CA GLU A 214 -7.88 -1.67 -21.95
C GLU A 214 -7.34 -0.61 -20.97
N SER A 215 -8.12 0.43 -20.66
CA SER A 215 -7.73 1.50 -19.76
C SER A 215 -7.65 1.00 -18.32
N THR A 216 -6.46 1.09 -17.72
CA THR A 216 -6.27 0.76 -16.30
C THR A 216 -6.75 1.91 -15.43
N ALA A 217 -7.52 1.62 -14.38
CA ALA A 217 -7.97 2.62 -13.43
C ALA A 217 -7.34 2.44 -12.03
N ILE A 218 -7.03 3.55 -11.39
CA ILE A 218 -6.50 3.64 -10.03
C ILE A 218 -7.48 4.33 -9.10
N VAL A 219 -7.39 4.05 -7.80
CA VAL A 219 -8.20 4.73 -6.78
C VAL A 219 -7.62 6.11 -6.54
N THR A 220 -8.44 7.15 -6.67
CA THR A 220 -8.07 8.54 -6.38
C THR A 220 -8.99 9.19 -5.36
N LYS A 221 -10.21 8.65 -5.18
CA LYS A 221 -11.23 9.19 -4.27
C LYS A 221 -11.82 8.09 -3.41
N ALA A 222 -12.24 8.43 -2.19
CA ALA A 222 -12.93 7.48 -1.32
C ALA A 222 -13.90 8.18 -0.37
N TRP A 223 -15.01 7.52 -0.05
CA TRP A 223 -15.99 8.03 0.90
C TRP A 223 -16.83 6.90 1.51
N PHE A 224 -17.52 7.23 2.59
CA PHE A 224 -18.50 6.34 3.19
C PHE A 224 -19.92 6.74 2.84
N GLU A 225 -20.76 5.72 2.76
CA GLU A 225 -22.19 5.86 2.61
C GLU A 225 -22.88 4.95 3.63
N VAL A 226 -23.95 5.44 4.28
CA VAL A 226 -24.73 4.63 5.22
C VAL A 226 -26.14 4.52 4.69
N LYS A 227 -26.53 3.31 4.27
CA LYS A 227 -27.89 3.04 3.80
C LYS A 227 -28.68 2.23 4.83
N LEU A 228 -29.99 2.41 4.83
CA LEU A 228 -30.91 1.57 5.60
C LEU A 228 -31.39 0.43 4.69
N VAL A 229 -30.98 -0.80 5.00
CA VAL A 229 -31.40 -2.01 4.28
C VAL A 229 -32.34 -2.80 5.18
N GLY A 230 -33.64 -2.75 4.88
CA GLY A 230 -34.69 -3.25 5.79
C GLY A 230 -34.73 -2.45 7.09
N MET A 231 -34.48 -3.09 8.23
CA MET A 231 -34.40 -2.42 9.55
C MET A 231 -32.95 -2.20 10.02
N LYS A 232 -31.95 -2.47 9.18
CA LYS A 232 -30.54 -2.47 9.54
C LYS A 232 -29.80 -1.32 8.86
N LYS A 233 -28.99 -0.59 9.62
CA LYS A 233 -28.05 0.38 9.07
C LYS A 233 -26.80 -0.34 8.58
N VAL A 234 -26.44 -0.11 7.31
CA VAL A 234 -25.29 -0.74 6.68
C VAL A 234 -24.29 0.32 6.24
N LEU A 235 -23.02 0.13 6.61
CA LEU A 235 -21.91 0.94 6.16
C LEU A 235 -21.36 0.43 4.82
N PHE A 236 -21.29 1.30 3.83
CA PHE A 236 -20.71 1.05 2.52
C PHE A 236 -19.45 1.89 2.35
N LEU A 237 -18.42 1.27 1.77
CA LEU A 237 -17.25 1.95 1.23
C LEU A 237 -17.50 2.22 -0.25
N ARG A 238 -17.22 3.44 -0.68
CA ARG A 238 -17.24 3.85 -2.08
C ARG A 238 -15.87 4.37 -2.48
N LEU A 239 -15.45 4.01 -3.68
CA LEU A 239 -14.20 4.43 -4.28
C LEU A 239 -14.52 5.17 -5.57
N GLY A 240 -13.78 6.25 -5.83
CA GLY A 240 -13.75 6.91 -7.13
C GLY A 240 -12.43 6.57 -7.81
N PHE A 241 -12.53 6.29 -9.10
CA PHE A 241 -11.42 5.86 -9.91
C PHE A 241 -11.04 6.93 -10.93
N SER A 242 -9.76 7.00 -11.24
CA SER A 242 -9.22 7.78 -12.36
C SER A 242 -8.53 6.82 -13.31
N THR A 243 -8.75 7.00 -14.61
CA THR A 243 -8.10 6.22 -15.67
C THR A 243 -6.66 6.67 -15.84
N VAL A 244 -5.78 5.72 -16.12
CA VAL A 244 -4.37 5.94 -16.43
C VAL A 244 -4.17 5.54 -17.89
N ALA A 245 -3.82 6.51 -18.73
CA ALA A 245 -3.52 6.23 -20.13
C ALA A 245 -2.25 5.39 -20.25
N SER A 246 -2.20 4.53 -21.27
CA SER A 246 -1.02 3.75 -21.65
C SER A 246 -0.44 2.86 -20.53
N ALA A 247 -1.24 2.49 -19.52
CA ALA A 247 -0.80 1.65 -18.41
C ALA A 247 -1.59 0.34 -18.33
N LYS A 248 -0.87 -0.74 -17.99
CA LYS A 248 -1.45 -2.07 -17.71
C LYS A 248 -1.11 -2.54 -16.31
N ILE A 249 -2.05 -3.22 -15.67
CA ILE A 249 -1.80 -3.90 -14.39
C ILE A 249 -0.93 -5.13 -14.63
N ARG A 250 0.33 -5.08 -14.19
CA ARG A 250 1.26 -6.22 -14.29
C ARG A 250 1.02 -7.26 -13.20
N ARG A 251 0.79 -6.79 -11.97
CA ARG A 251 0.58 -7.62 -10.79
C ARG A 251 -0.36 -6.91 -9.85
N SER A 252 -1.24 -7.67 -9.20
CA SER A 252 -2.08 -7.15 -8.12
C SER A 252 -2.15 -8.12 -6.95
N GLU A 253 -2.24 -7.58 -5.74
CA GLU A 253 -2.37 -8.36 -4.53
C GLU A 253 -3.15 -7.61 -3.45
N TRP A 254 -3.89 -8.38 -2.65
CA TRP A 254 -4.60 -7.87 -1.48
C TRP A 254 -3.66 -7.82 -0.27
N ASP A 255 -3.89 -6.84 0.60
CA ASP A 255 -3.12 -6.74 1.83
C ASP A 255 -3.47 -7.85 2.85
N GLY A 256 -2.43 -8.37 3.51
CA GLY A 256 -2.50 -9.44 4.51
C GLY A 256 -2.55 -10.88 3.97
N PRO A 257 -2.49 -11.90 4.84
CA PRO A 257 -2.65 -13.28 4.43
C PRO A 257 -3.98 -13.44 3.69
N SER A 258 -3.92 -14.08 2.52
CA SER A 258 -5.05 -14.33 1.61
C SER A 258 -6.03 -15.36 2.20
N THR A 259 -6.55 -15.11 3.39
CA THR A 259 -7.76 -15.77 3.84
C THR A 259 -8.91 -15.07 3.14
N MET A 260 -9.20 -15.53 1.92
CA MET A 260 -10.57 -15.47 1.44
C MET A 260 -11.39 -16.16 2.52
N SER A 261 -12.14 -15.39 3.30
CA SER A 261 -13.07 -15.91 4.30
C SER A 261 -14.27 -16.53 3.62
N ARG A 262 -14.06 -17.57 2.80
CA ARG A 262 -15.05 -18.62 2.65
C ARG A 262 -14.97 -19.43 3.94
N LYS A 263 -15.65 -18.96 4.99
CA LYS A 263 -15.96 -19.79 6.15
C LYS A 263 -16.93 -20.87 5.67
N SER A 264 -16.40 -21.96 5.14
CA SER A 264 -17.09 -23.23 5.05
C SER A 264 -16.43 -24.19 6.01
N GLY A 265 -17.22 -24.75 6.93
CA GLY A 265 -16.84 -25.92 7.71
C GLY A 265 -16.26 -25.61 9.08
N PHE A 266 -17.12 -25.76 10.09
CA PHE A 266 -16.70 -26.08 11.45
C PHE A 266 -15.79 -27.33 11.47
N PHE A 267 -14.98 -27.43 12.54
CA PHE A 267 -14.15 -28.56 12.99
C PHE A 267 -12.75 -28.70 12.39
N SER A 268 -11.78 -28.02 13.00
CA SER A 268 -10.46 -28.59 13.30
C SER A 268 -9.83 -27.81 14.44
N ALA A 269 -10.34 -28.08 15.65
CA ALA A 269 -9.55 -27.95 16.85
C ALA A 269 -9.48 -29.37 17.40
N LEU A 270 -8.27 -29.94 17.46
CA LEU A 270 -7.78 -30.70 18.60
C LEU A 270 -6.39 -31.28 18.30
N MET A 271 -5.51 -31.10 19.28
CA MET A 271 -4.16 -31.68 19.48
C MET A 271 -3.04 -30.98 18.68
N SER A 272 -2.02 -30.38 19.29
CA SER A 272 -1.23 -30.92 20.40
C SER A 272 -0.73 -29.90 21.42
N THR A 273 -0.52 -30.48 22.60
CA THR A 273 -0.14 -29.95 23.90
C THR A 273 1.31 -29.49 24.04
N LYS A 274 1.45 -28.34 24.73
CA LYS A 274 2.36 -28.02 25.87
C LYS A 274 3.90 -28.09 25.74
N LEU A 275 4.51 -27.20 26.57
CA LEU A 275 5.92 -26.96 26.91
C LEU A 275 6.76 -26.26 25.82
N SER A 276 7.30 -25.06 26.03
CA SER A 276 8.13 -24.66 27.18
C SER A 276 8.01 -23.15 27.48
N LYS A 277 8.03 -22.86 28.78
CA LYS A 277 8.07 -21.52 29.37
C LYS A 277 9.55 -21.21 29.64
N GLU A 278 9.91 -19.93 29.46
CA GLU A 278 11.05 -19.25 30.09
C GLU A 278 12.40 -19.24 29.36
N LEU A 279 12.74 -18.10 28.72
CA LEU A 279 13.92 -17.26 29.02
C LEU A 279 14.02 -16.04 28.08
N LYS A 280 13.87 -14.85 28.68
CA LYS A 280 14.61 -13.59 28.47
C LYS A 280 15.04 -13.20 27.04
N SER A 281 14.42 -12.12 26.55
CA SER A 281 15.03 -10.80 26.25
C SER A 281 14.30 -10.13 25.10
N SER A 282 13.75 -8.95 25.37
CA SER A 282 13.18 -8.05 24.38
C SER A 282 14.33 -7.50 23.52
N PRO A 283 14.33 -7.67 22.19
CA PRO A 283 15.13 -6.79 21.35
C PRO A 283 14.41 -5.44 21.32
N GLU A 284 15.02 -4.43 21.96
CA GLU A 284 14.72 -3.04 21.69
C GLU A 284 14.70 -2.82 20.18
N LYS A 285 13.54 -2.42 19.64
CA LYS A 285 13.45 -2.01 18.25
C LYS A 285 14.29 -0.75 18.11
N ALA A 286 15.40 -0.87 17.39
CA ALA A 286 16.19 0.24 16.93
C ALA A 286 15.27 1.27 16.27
N ASN A 287 15.30 2.50 16.79
CA ASN A 287 14.59 3.63 16.20
C ASN A 287 15.08 3.79 14.76
N LYS A 288 14.18 3.52 13.81
CA LYS A 288 14.41 3.80 12.39
C LYS A 288 14.47 5.33 12.27
N VAL A 289 15.67 5.86 12.12
CA VAL A 289 15.89 7.28 11.82
C VAL A 289 15.28 7.55 10.44
N GLU A 290 14.09 8.15 10.44
CA GLU A 290 13.36 8.55 9.25
C GLU A 290 13.80 9.98 8.88
N ILE A 291 14.65 10.10 7.85
CA ILE A 291 15.19 11.38 7.36
C ILE A 291 14.15 12.05 6.47
N ASN A 292 12.98 12.35 7.04
CA ASN A 292 11.96 13.23 6.46
C ASN A 292 11.64 14.33 7.48
N SER A 293 12.66 15.09 7.87
CA SER A 293 12.60 16.12 8.91
C SER A 293 11.98 17.44 8.44
N ALA A 294 10.87 17.37 7.70
CA ALA A 294 10.06 18.55 7.33
C ALA A 294 8.54 18.33 7.48
N ILE A 295 8.10 17.18 8.03
CA ILE A 295 6.67 16.89 8.22
C ILE A 295 6.47 16.50 9.67
N TYR A 296 5.53 17.16 10.36
CA TYR A 296 5.12 16.88 11.73
C TYR A 296 4.98 15.35 11.96
N GLN A 297 5.93 14.75 12.68
CA GLN A 297 5.89 13.32 13.05
C GLN A 297 4.93 13.02 14.21
N GLY A 298 4.35 14.04 14.82
CA GLY A 298 3.30 13.90 15.79
C GLY A 298 1.96 13.76 15.08
N GLY A 299 1.49 12.53 14.90
CA GLY A 299 0.04 12.32 14.88
C GLY A 299 -0.58 13.00 16.12
N PRO A 300 -1.86 13.45 16.05
CA PRO A 300 -2.50 14.15 17.17
C PRO A 300 -2.27 13.43 18.49
N PRO A 301 -2.14 14.17 19.62
CA PRO A 301 -1.84 13.58 20.92
C PRO A 301 -2.82 12.44 21.21
N VAL A 302 -2.26 11.24 21.39
CA VAL A 302 -3.04 10.06 21.81
C VAL A 302 -3.74 10.42 23.11
N PRO A 303 -5.08 10.40 23.18
CA PRO A 303 -5.77 10.77 24.41
C PRO A 303 -5.41 9.82 25.54
N THR A 304 -5.20 10.37 26.73
CA THR A 304 -4.80 9.70 27.98
C THR A 304 -5.86 8.70 28.51
N ARG A 305 -6.94 8.45 27.76
CA ARG A 305 -7.98 7.44 28.04
C ARG A 305 -8.22 6.63 26.77
N ALA A 306 -8.12 5.31 26.87
CA ALA A 306 -8.46 4.39 25.79
C ALA A 306 -9.84 4.75 25.20
N PRO A 307 -9.91 5.25 23.96
CA PRO A 307 -11.14 5.70 23.35
C PRO A 307 -12.10 4.52 23.22
N ARG A 308 -13.33 4.66 23.73
CA ARG A 308 -14.38 3.61 23.68
C ARG A 308 -14.60 3.06 22.26
N MET A 309 -14.30 3.86 21.22
CA MET A 309 -14.49 3.51 19.80
C MET A 309 -13.36 2.73 19.14
N LEU A 310 -12.13 2.74 19.67
CA LEU A 310 -11.05 1.87 19.16
C LEU A 310 -11.36 0.38 19.35
N SER A 311 -12.30 0.06 20.25
CA SER A 311 -12.81 -1.30 20.41
C SER A 311 -13.67 -1.78 19.24
N PHE A 312 -14.11 -0.88 18.35
CA PHE A 312 -14.99 -1.17 17.21
C PHE A 312 -14.34 -0.87 15.85
N VAL A 313 -13.25 -0.13 15.79
CA VAL A 313 -12.59 0.26 14.53
C VAL A 313 -11.10 -0.02 14.64
N ASP A 314 -10.57 -0.72 13.65
CA ASP A 314 -9.13 -0.90 13.47
C ASP A 314 -8.58 0.28 12.66
N THR A 315 -7.76 1.11 13.30
CA THR A 315 -7.12 2.28 12.69
C THR A 315 -5.74 1.96 12.13
N LYS A 316 -5.41 0.68 11.91
CA LYS A 316 -4.15 0.28 11.29
C LYS A 316 -4.05 0.87 9.88
N GLU A 317 -2.92 1.50 9.61
CA GLU A 317 -2.63 2.08 8.29
C GLU A 317 -2.27 0.99 7.30
N MET A 318 -3.02 0.91 6.20
CA MET A 318 -2.67 0.06 5.05
C MET A 318 -1.89 0.95 4.10
N VAL A 319 -0.57 0.89 4.16
CA VAL A 319 0.32 1.65 3.30
C VAL A 319 1.32 0.72 2.64
N ARG A 320 1.64 0.97 1.37
CA ARG A 320 2.79 0.38 0.71
C ARG A 320 3.60 1.45 0.04
N GLY A 321 4.91 1.41 0.25
CA GLY A 321 5.81 2.43 -0.27
C GLY A 321 7.12 1.85 -0.80
N PRO A 322 8.16 2.70 -0.93
CA PRO A 322 9.49 2.32 -1.38
C PRO A 322 10.16 1.17 -0.62
N GLU A 323 9.78 1.02 0.64
CA GLU A 323 10.29 -0.03 1.55
C GLU A 323 9.66 -1.39 1.24
N ASP A 324 8.48 -1.40 0.59
CA ASP A 324 7.75 -2.60 0.22
C ASP A 324 8.06 -2.96 -1.23
N THR A 325 8.94 -3.93 -1.41
CA THR A 325 9.35 -4.39 -2.74
C THR A 325 8.17 -4.71 -3.66
N PRO A 326 8.15 -4.22 -4.91
CA PRO A 326 9.25 -3.54 -5.62
C PRO A 326 9.25 -2.00 -5.48
N GLY A 327 8.42 -1.42 -4.62
CA GLY A 327 8.53 -0.03 -4.17
C GLY A 327 7.65 1.00 -4.88
N TYR A 328 6.86 0.60 -5.89
CA TYR A 328 5.97 1.47 -6.67
C TYR A 328 4.53 0.97 -6.71
N TRP A 329 3.96 0.75 -5.53
CA TRP A 329 2.59 0.24 -5.39
C TRP A 329 1.56 1.35 -5.49
N VAL A 330 0.48 1.08 -6.24
CA VAL A 330 -0.71 1.93 -6.30
C VAL A 330 -1.94 1.17 -5.82
N VAL A 331 -2.89 1.87 -5.22
CA VAL A 331 -4.15 1.28 -4.79
C VAL A 331 -5.14 1.24 -5.96
N THR A 332 -5.65 0.05 -6.26
CA THR A 332 -6.64 -0.18 -7.35
C THR A 332 -7.98 -0.71 -6.84
N GLY A 333 -8.10 -0.90 -5.53
CA GLY A 333 -9.35 -1.29 -4.90
C GLY A 333 -9.21 -1.37 -3.39
N ALA A 334 -10.35 -1.48 -2.72
CA ALA A 334 -10.39 -1.65 -1.28
C ALA A 334 -11.69 -2.34 -0.85
N LYS A 335 -11.69 -2.87 0.36
CA LYS A 335 -12.89 -3.45 0.97
C LYS A 335 -12.89 -3.26 2.46
N LEU A 336 -14.08 -3.14 3.03
CA LEU A 336 -14.26 -3.23 4.47
C LEU A 336 -14.26 -4.70 4.90
N CYS A 337 -13.78 -4.95 6.11
CA CYS A 337 -13.75 -6.27 6.72
C CYS A 337 -14.22 -6.15 8.18
N VAL A 338 -14.74 -7.24 8.72
CA VAL A 338 -15.07 -7.34 10.15
C VAL A 338 -14.14 -8.37 10.79
N ASP A 339 -13.05 -7.89 11.40
CA ASP A 339 -12.08 -8.73 12.07
C ASP A 339 -12.27 -8.65 13.59
N ASN A 340 -12.61 -9.79 14.22
CA ASN A 340 -12.86 -9.88 15.68
C ASN A 340 -13.86 -8.83 16.22
N GLY A 341 -14.85 -8.50 15.39
CA GLY A 341 -15.88 -7.52 15.71
C GLY A 341 -15.43 -6.05 15.67
N ARG A 342 -14.32 -5.79 14.96
CA ARG A 342 -13.87 -4.45 14.58
C ARG A 342 -14.01 -4.25 13.08
N ILE A 343 -14.38 -3.04 12.68
CA ILE A 343 -14.36 -2.59 11.30
C ILE A 343 -12.91 -2.33 10.91
N SER A 344 -12.40 -3.08 9.93
CA SER A 344 -11.08 -2.91 9.34
C SER A 344 -11.21 -2.62 7.84
N ILE A 345 -10.12 -2.15 7.23
CA ILE A 345 -10.04 -1.94 5.78
C ILE A 345 -8.89 -2.75 5.22
N LYS A 346 -9.09 -3.34 4.04
CA LYS A 346 -8.04 -3.97 3.24
C LYS A 346 -7.95 -3.26 1.90
N ALA A 347 -6.73 -2.94 1.48
CA ALA A 347 -6.46 -2.37 0.17
C ALA A 347 -5.98 -3.47 -0.79
N LYS A 348 -6.30 -3.29 -2.07
CA LYS A 348 -5.71 -4.02 -3.19
C LYS A 348 -4.65 -3.13 -3.82
N TYR A 349 -3.42 -3.62 -3.84
CA TYR A 349 -2.29 -2.95 -4.43
C TYR A 349 -1.98 -3.56 -5.79
N SER A 350 -1.64 -2.71 -6.75
CA SER A 350 -1.21 -3.12 -8.07
C SER A 350 0.11 -2.45 -8.44
N LEU A 351 0.84 -3.11 -9.34
CA LEU A 351 1.97 -2.54 -10.06
C LEU A 351 1.50 -2.20 -11.47
N LEU A 352 1.71 -0.95 -11.86
CA LEU A 352 1.47 -0.47 -13.21
C LEU A 352 2.73 -0.63 -14.04
N THR A 353 2.54 -0.91 -15.33
CA THR A 353 3.60 -0.89 -16.33
C THR A 353 3.08 -0.10 -17.51
N VAL A 354 3.89 0.85 -17.99
CA VAL A 354 3.57 1.62 -19.19
C VAL A 354 3.75 0.72 -20.40
N ILE A 355 2.75 0.68 -21.27
CA ILE A 355 2.88 0.08 -22.60
C ILE A 355 3.47 1.18 -23.49
N PRO A 356 4.68 1.02 -24.04
CA PRO A 356 5.19 1.96 -25.03
C PRO A 356 4.27 1.94 -26.25
N GLU A 357 3.97 3.12 -26.79
CA GLU A 357 3.03 3.32 -27.91
C GLU A 357 3.40 2.50 -29.17
N GLU A 358 4.65 2.04 -29.28
CA GLU A 358 5.17 1.19 -30.36
C GLU A 358 4.58 -0.24 -30.39
N ALA A 359 3.80 -0.64 -29.38
CA ALA A 359 3.15 -1.95 -29.32
C ALA A 359 1.66 -1.95 -29.74
N ILE A 360 1.16 -0.82 -30.24
CA ILE A 360 -0.25 -0.62 -30.64
C ILE A 360 -0.45 -0.75 -32.18
N GLU A 361 0.59 -1.06 -32.95
CA GLU A 361 0.48 -1.36 -34.40
C GLU A 361 0.26 -2.84 -34.74
#